data_AF-A0AAV1IEK7-F1
#
_entry.id   AF-A0AAV1IEK7-F1
#
_cell.length_a   1.000
_cell.length_b   1.000
_cell.length_c   1.000
_cell.angle_alpha   90.00
_cell.angle_beta   90.00
_cell.angle_gamma   90.00
#
_symmetry.space_group_name_H-M   'P 1'
#
loop_
_entity.id
_entity.type
_entity.pdbx_description
1 polymer ?
#
loop_
_entity_poly.entity_id
_entity_poly.type
_entity_poly.pdbx_seq_one_letter_code
_entity_poly.pdbx_strand_id
1 'polypeptide(L)'
;MAMVGKTLPHYPAGSLKILKGEPTDLPPNGHPAIIELWATWCGPCRQVFPHLSRIAQKYRDRGLKVIGLSLDDASPGLQHFVHSQGDKMDYTVVMDPYGRAGQVLMTAAHVSGIPHAFVVDGQGTVQHHGHPADPSFEAAVRKVVESHKPAQPQQPPIPQSKEALSEMPVRELKNMLQARHISYIGVTEKPELVQLIWNKCH
;
A
#
# COMPACT_ATOMS: atom_id res chain seq x y z
N MET A 1 6.87 -6.93 22.37
CA MET A 1 6.39 -5.65 21.81
C MET A 1 4.87 -5.73 21.68
N ALA A 2 4.12 -4.78 22.26
CA ALA A 2 2.70 -4.94 22.62
C ALA A 2 1.75 -5.23 21.43
N MET A 3 2.13 -4.89 20.20
CA MET A 3 1.29 -5.09 19.01
C MET A 3 1.80 -6.15 18.03
N VAL A 4 3.03 -6.66 18.18
CA VAL A 4 3.58 -7.65 17.23
C VAL A 4 2.75 -8.93 17.24
N GLY A 5 2.36 -9.40 16.05
CA GLY A 5 1.50 -10.56 15.84
C GLY A 5 0.00 -10.28 15.94
N LYS A 6 -0.41 -9.03 16.23
CA LYS A 6 -1.82 -8.62 16.28
C LYS A 6 -2.23 -7.95 14.97
N THR A 7 -3.50 -8.08 14.61
CA THR A 7 -4.10 -7.34 13.50
C THR A 7 -4.25 -5.87 13.87
N LEU A 8 -3.79 -4.97 13.00
CA LEU A 8 -4.02 -3.53 13.15
C LEU A 8 -5.53 -3.25 13.00
N PRO A 9 -6.15 -2.41 13.85
CA PRO A 9 -7.52 -1.98 13.64
C PRO A 9 -7.72 -1.40 12.24
N HIS A 10 -8.82 -1.80 11.59
CA HIS A 10 -9.15 -1.36 10.22
C HIS A 10 -9.97 -0.07 10.25
N TYR A 11 -9.56 0.90 9.44
CA TYR A 11 -10.28 2.13 9.16
C TYR A 11 -10.47 2.24 7.65
N PRO A 12 -11.72 2.27 7.15
CA PRO A 12 -12.00 2.38 5.73
C PRO A 12 -11.59 3.76 5.21
N ALA A 13 -11.17 3.84 3.94
CA ALA A 13 -10.74 5.08 3.30
C ALA A 13 -11.73 6.25 3.49
N GLY A 14 -13.04 5.97 3.42
CA GLY A 14 -14.10 6.98 3.61
C GLY A 14 -14.22 7.54 5.03
N SER A 15 -13.58 6.92 6.02
CA SER A 15 -13.50 7.42 7.40
C SER A 15 -12.27 8.31 7.64
N LEU A 16 -11.34 8.38 6.69
CA LEU A 16 -10.12 9.15 6.78
C LEU A 16 -10.18 10.36 5.85
N LYS A 17 -9.60 11.47 6.28
CA LYS A 17 -9.37 12.62 5.41
C LYS A 17 -8.02 12.46 4.74
N ILE A 18 -8.03 12.39 3.40
CA ILE A 18 -6.81 12.33 2.59
C ILE A 18 -6.22 13.73 2.48
N LEU A 19 -4.98 13.90 2.92
CA LEU A 19 -4.23 15.15 2.83
C LEU A 19 -3.30 15.14 1.61
N LYS A 20 -2.77 13.97 1.23
CA LYS A 20 -1.95 13.76 0.03
C LYS A 20 -2.03 12.32 -0.45
N GLY A 21 -2.01 12.11 -1.76
CA GLY A 21 -2.04 10.79 -2.38
C GLY A 21 -3.46 10.27 -2.60
N GLU A 22 -3.56 8.98 -2.91
CA GLU A 22 -4.83 8.33 -3.23
C GLU A 22 -5.60 7.90 -1.96
N PRO A 23 -6.94 7.84 -2.02
CA PRO A 23 -7.75 7.21 -0.97
C PRO A 23 -7.27 5.80 -0.65
N THR A 24 -7.11 5.50 0.63
CA THR A 24 -6.64 4.19 1.10
C THR A 24 -7.25 3.83 2.44
N ASP A 25 -7.47 2.52 2.63
CA ASP A 25 -7.75 1.96 3.95
C ASP A 25 -6.49 2.01 4.84
N LEU A 26 -6.71 1.92 6.15
CA LEU A 26 -5.67 1.82 7.16
C LEU A 26 -5.91 0.55 8.02
N PRO A 27 -5.08 -0.50 7.92
CA PRO A 27 -4.06 -0.70 6.90
C PRO A 27 -4.67 -1.01 5.51
N PRO A 28 -3.91 -0.86 4.42
CA PRO A 28 -4.37 -1.20 3.08
C PRO A 28 -4.48 -2.73 2.92
N ASN A 29 -5.63 -3.19 2.40
CA ASN A 29 -5.89 -4.61 2.21
C ASN A 29 -4.94 -5.24 1.17
N GLY A 30 -4.36 -6.39 1.50
CA GLY A 30 -3.54 -7.17 0.56
C GLY A 30 -2.14 -6.60 0.30
N HIS A 31 -1.76 -5.49 0.92
CA HIS A 31 -0.48 -4.84 0.73
C HIS A 31 0.31 -4.74 2.04
N PRO A 32 1.62 -5.05 2.03
CA PRO A 32 2.46 -4.69 3.15
C PRO A 32 2.50 -3.16 3.27
N ALA A 33 2.52 -2.65 4.49
CA ALA A 33 2.51 -1.21 4.70
C ALA A 33 3.34 -0.74 5.89
N ILE A 34 3.75 0.53 5.81
CA ILE A 34 4.24 1.32 6.94
C ILE A 34 3.16 2.30 7.32
N ILE A 35 2.74 2.27 8.58
CA ILE A 35 1.82 3.26 9.17
C ILE A 35 2.62 4.13 10.13
N GLU A 36 2.88 5.39 9.78
CA GLU A 36 3.61 6.35 10.61
C GLU A 36 2.63 7.26 11.37
N LEU A 37 2.79 7.36 12.68
CA LEU A 37 2.13 8.36 13.52
C LEU A 37 3.03 9.60 13.65
N TRP A 38 2.51 10.76 13.29
CA TRP A 38 3.27 12.01 13.26
C TRP A 38 2.39 13.22 13.58
N ALA A 39 3.02 14.37 13.79
CA ALA A 39 2.31 15.65 13.91
C ALA A 39 3.15 16.82 13.41
N THR A 40 2.52 17.93 13.02
CA THR A 40 3.20 19.12 12.46
C THR A 40 4.18 19.75 13.45
N TRP A 41 3.85 19.72 14.74
CA TRP A 41 4.67 20.23 15.84
C TRP A 41 5.84 19.29 16.21
N CYS A 42 5.85 18.05 15.71
CA CYS A 42 6.88 17.06 16.02
C CYS A 42 8.15 17.33 15.20
N GLY A 43 9.17 17.92 15.84
CA GLY A 43 10.50 18.11 15.24
C GLY A 43 11.13 16.83 14.69
N PRO A 44 11.27 15.76 15.48
CA PRO A 44 11.86 14.50 15.03
C PRO A 44 11.08 13.83 13.88
N CYS A 45 9.75 13.93 13.86
CA CYS A 45 8.92 13.39 12.77
C CYS A 45 9.31 14.01 11.41
N ARG A 46 9.52 15.34 11.39
CA ARG A 46 9.94 16.04 10.16
C ARG A 46 11.29 15.58 9.61
N GLN A 47 12.15 15.03 10.46
CA GLN A 47 13.44 14.47 10.04
C GLN A 47 13.31 13.08 9.40
N VAL A 48 12.25 12.32 9.73
CA VAL A 48 12.04 10.97 9.18
C VAL A 48 11.24 10.95 7.88
N PHE A 49 10.52 12.02 7.50
CA PHE A 49 9.76 12.04 6.25
C PHE A 49 10.60 11.68 5.01
N PRO A 50 11.79 12.27 4.76
CA PRO A 50 12.59 11.93 3.58
C PRO A 50 13.09 10.48 3.61
N HIS A 51 13.24 9.90 4.81
CA HIS A 51 13.60 8.51 4.98
C HIS A 51 12.45 7.58 4.59
N LEU A 52 11.23 7.87 5.05
CA LEU A 52 10.02 7.12 4.69
C LEU A 52 9.72 7.23 3.18
N SER A 53 9.90 8.40 2.58
CA SER A 53 9.78 8.61 1.12
C SER A 53 10.76 7.74 0.34
N ARG A 54 12.02 7.64 0.78
CA ARG A 54 13.00 6.72 0.17
C ARG A 54 12.58 5.26 0.28
N ILE A 55 12.04 4.83 1.42
CA ILE A 55 11.54 3.47 1.59
C ILE A 55 10.34 3.21 0.65
N ALA A 56 9.40 4.17 0.58
CA ALA A 56 8.24 4.10 -0.30
C ALA A 56 8.66 3.94 -1.77
N GLN A 57 9.63 4.72 -2.22
CA GLN A 57 10.18 4.62 -3.58
C GLN A 57 10.90 3.28 -3.81
N LYS A 58 11.77 2.86 -2.87
CA LYS A 58 12.57 1.64 -2.98
C LYS A 58 11.72 0.37 -3.15
N TYR A 59 10.59 0.29 -2.45
CA TYR A 59 9.74 -0.90 -2.43
C TYR A 59 8.39 -0.73 -3.15
N ARG A 60 8.23 0.35 -3.93
CA ARG A 60 7.01 0.64 -4.70
C ARG A 60 6.60 -0.53 -5.59
N ASP A 61 7.52 -1.05 -6.39
CA ASP A 61 7.29 -2.15 -7.33
C ASP A 61 7.12 -3.51 -6.63
N ARG A 62 7.38 -3.56 -5.32
CA ARG A 62 7.14 -4.72 -4.46
C ARG A 62 5.83 -4.62 -3.69
N GLY A 63 5.02 -3.60 -3.97
CA GLY A 63 3.69 -3.42 -3.41
C GLY A 63 3.65 -2.79 -2.02
N LEU A 64 4.78 -2.29 -1.49
CA LEU A 64 4.79 -1.59 -0.20
C LEU A 64 4.01 -0.28 -0.28
N LYS A 65 3.14 -0.05 0.69
CA LYS A 65 2.47 1.23 0.92
C LYS A 65 3.08 1.94 2.12
N VAL A 66 3.20 3.26 2.06
CA VAL A 66 3.61 4.08 3.20
C VAL A 66 2.50 5.10 3.44
N ILE A 67 1.99 5.15 4.66
CA ILE A 67 0.88 5.99 5.07
C ILE A 67 1.28 6.76 6.31
N GLY A 68 1.34 8.08 6.21
CA GLY A 68 1.51 8.97 7.36
C GLY A 68 0.15 9.38 7.93
N LEU A 69 -0.17 8.91 9.12
CA LEU A 69 -1.34 9.31 9.90
C LEU A 69 -1.00 10.48 10.82
N SER A 70 -1.51 11.66 10.48
CA SER A 70 -1.38 12.87 11.29
C SER A 70 -2.22 12.76 12.57
N LEU A 71 -1.62 13.16 13.70
CA LEU A 71 -2.28 13.31 15.00
C LEU A 71 -2.78 14.74 15.24
N ASP A 72 -2.50 15.69 14.35
CA ASP A 72 -3.07 17.03 14.40
C ASP A 72 -4.60 17.02 14.16
N ASP A 73 -5.28 18.00 14.75
CA ASP A 73 -6.67 18.30 14.43
C ASP A 73 -6.83 18.77 12.98
N ALA A 74 -8.02 18.54 12.43
CA ALA A 74 -8.35 18.97 11.09
C ALA A 74 -8.30 20.50 10.98
N SER A 75 -7.37 21.02 10.16
CA SER A 75 -7.24 22.45 9.91
C SER A 75 -6.72 22.74 8.50
N PRO A 76 -6.95 23.96 7.96
CA PRO A 76 -6.28 24.40 6.74
C PRO A 76 -4.75 24.42 6.87
N GLY A 77 -4.23 24.72 8.07
CA GLY A 77 -2.80 24.72 8.36
C GLY A 77 -2.15 23.36 8.17
N LEU A 78 -2.83 22.28 8.58
CA LEU A 78 -2.36 20.90 8.35
C LEU A 78 -2.23 20.57 6.86
N GLN A 79 -3.25 20.89 6.06
CA GLN A 79 -3.20 20.68 4.60
C GLN A 79 -2.04 21.46 3.97
N HIS A 80 -1.87 22.73 4.35
CA HIS A 80 -0.79 23.57 3.84
C HIS A 80 0.58 23.04 4.26
N PHE A 81 0.72 22.55 5.49
CA PHE A 81 1.95 21.93 5.97
C PHE A 81 2.32 20.70 5.14
N VAL A 82 1.37 19.79 4.91
CA VAL A 82 1.62 18.58 4.12
C VAL A 82 2.05 18.93 2.69
N HIS A 83 1.39 19.91 2.07
CA HIS A 83 1.78 20.38 0.73
C HIS A 83 3.18 21.03 0.73
N SER A 84 3.53 21.82 1.76
CA SER A 84 4.82 22.49 1.83
C SER A 84 6.00 21.54 2.07
N GLN A 85 5.76 20.29 2.49
CA GLN A 85 6.81 19.28 2.58
C GLN A 85 7.30 18.80 1.20
N GLY A 86 6.52 18.97 0.13
CA GLY A 86 6.88 18.53 -1.22
C GLY A 86 7.30 17.06 -1.26
N ASP A 87 8.47 16.79 -1.84
CA ASP A 87 9.03 15.44 -2.01
C ASP A 87 9.53 14.81 -0.70
N LYS A 88 9.65 15.60 0.38
CA LYS A 88 10.01 15.03 1.69
C LYS A 88 8.93 14.07 2.19
N MET A 89 7.67 14.30 1.84
CA MET A 89 6.55 13.40 2.13
C MET A 89 5.98 12.80 0.83
N ASP A 90 6.80 12.09 0.04
CA ASP A 90 6.39 11.40 -1.18
C ASP A 90 5.74 10.04 -0.89
N TYR A 91 4.63 10.08 -0.15
CA TYR A 91 3.79 8.94 0.21
C TYR A 91 2.37 9.41 0.60
N THR A 92 1.45 8.49 0.83
CA THR A 92 0.08 8.83 1.20
C THR A 92 0.04 9.44 2.60
N VAL A 93 -0.67 10.56 2.76
CA VAL A 93 -0.82 11.24 4.04
C VAL A 93 -2.30 11.40 4.33
N VAL A 94 -2.70 10.96 5.52
CA VAL A 94 -4.09 10.95 5.98
C VAL A 94 -4.20 11.54 7.38
N MET A 95 -5.41 11.89 7.76
CA MET A 95 -5.76 12.19 9.14
C MET A 95 -7.14 11.61 9.47
N ASP A 96 -7.35 11.20 10.71
CA ASP A 96 -8.67 10.79 11.20
C ASP A 96 -9.37 12.03 11.77
N PRO A 97 -10.45 12.53 11.13
CA PRO A 97 -11.15 13.74 11.58
C PRO A 97 -11.80 13.56 12.96
N TYR A 98 -11.94 12.33 13.44
CA TYR A 98 -12.48 12.02 14.77
C TYR A 98 -11.39 11.75 15.82
N GLY A 99 -10.11 11.77 15.44
CA GLY A 99 -8.97 11.62 16.34
C GLY A 99 -8.85 10.25 17.02
N ARG A 100 -9.52 9.21 16.52
CA ARG A 100 -9.57 7.89 17.17
C ARG A 100 -8.43 6.98 16.75
N ALA A 101 -8.10 6.96 15.46
CA ALA A 101 -7.14 6.00 14.91
C ALA A 101 -5.78 6.10 15.60
N GLY A 102 -5.20 7.31 15.65
CA GLY A 102 -3.90 7.53 16.28
C GLY A 102 -3.87 7.16 17.77
N GLN A 103 -4.89 7.58 18.52
CA GLN A 103 -5.02 7.28 19.95
C GLN A 103 -5.14 5.78 20.22
N VAL A 104 -5.95 5.07 19.43
CA VAL A 104 -6.13 3.61 19.55
C VAL A 104 -4.80 2.90 19.29
N LEU A 105 -4.08 3.29 18.23
CA LEU A 105 -2.80 2.68 17.87
C LEU A 105 -1.73 2.92 18.94
N MET A 106 -1.61 4.15 19.45
CA MET A 106 -0.69 4.49 20.53
C MET A 106 -1.00 3.71 21.82
N THR A 107 -2.27 3.66 22.20
CA THR A 107 -2.73 2.94 23.40
C THR A 107 -2.43 1.44 23.28
N ALA A 108 -2.78 0.83 22.15
CA ALA A 108 -2.56 -0.59 21.92
C ALA A 108 -1.05 -0.94 21.89
N ALA A 109 -0.22 -0.04 21.36
CA ALA A 109 1.24 -0.17 21.34
C ALA A 109 1.92 0.13 22.68
N HIS A 110 1.21 0.69 23.67
CA HIS A 110 1.78 1.22 24.91
C HIS A 110 2.86 2.29 24.67
N VAL A 111 2.58 3.21 23.76
CA VAL A 111 3.51 4.27 23.33
C VAL A 111 2.87 5.63 23.56
N SER A 112 3.66 6.57 24.08
CA SER A 112 3.25 7.96 24.36
C SER A 112 3.99 9.00 23.52
N GLY A 113 4.89 8.59 22.62
CA GLY A 113 5.75 9.48 21.84
C GLY A 113 5.71 9.21 20.34
N ILE A 114 5.98 10.26 19.56
CA ILE A 114 6.14 10.23 18.10
C ILE A 114 7.52 10.79 17.70
N PRO A 115 8.09 10.37 16.56
CA PRO A 115 7.51 9.49 15.54
C PRO A 115 7.47 8.03 16.01
N HIS A 116 6.37 7.36 15.69
CA HIS A 116 6.21 5.93 15.93
C HIS A 116 5.53 5.32 14.73
N ALA A 117 6.05 4.20 14.23
CA ALA A 117 5.48 3.55 13.06
C ALA A 117 5.27 2.06 13.28
N PHE A 118 4.38 1.51 12.45
CA PHE A 118 4.05 0.08 12.40
C PHE A 118 4.44 -0.46 11.03
N VAL A 119 5.08 -1.62 11.00
CA VAL A 119 5.27 -2.43 9.81
C VAL A 119 4.19 -3.51 9.83
N VAL A 120 3.30 -3.50 8.84
CA VAL A 120 2.21 -4.47 8.69
C VAL A 120 2.39 -5.29 7.43
N ASP A 121 2.01 -6.56 7.48
CA ASP A 121 1.95 -7.42 6.29
C ASP A 121 0.64 -7.23 5.50
N GLY A 122 0.51 -7.93 4.37
CA GLY A 122 -0.68 -7.84 3.51
C GLY A 122 -1.98 -8.39 4.12
N GLN A 123 -1.92 -9.02 5.30
CA GLN A 123 -3.10 -9.43 6.08
C GLN A 123 -3.45 -8.40 7.17
N GLY A 124 -2.71 -7.29 7.25
CA GLY A 124 -2.87 -6.28 8.27
C GLY A 124 -2.28 -6.68 9.63
N THR A 125 -1.46 -7.73 9.70
CA THR A 125 -0.82 -8.14 10.95
C THR A 125 0.46 -7.34 11.18
N VAL A 126 0.62 -6.82 12.40
CA VAL A 126 1.80 -6.04 12.79
C VAL A 126 2.99 -6.97 12.96
N GLN A 127 4.03 -6.74 12.15
CA GLN A 127 5.27 -7.50 12.15
C GLN A 127 6.35 -6.80 12.99
N HIS A 128 6.29 -5.48 13.09
CA HIS A 128 7.17 -4.67 13.93
C HIS A 128 6.52 -3.31 14.24
N HIS A 129 6.94 -2.65 15.32
CA HIS A 129 6.61 -1.25 15.55
C HIS A 129 7.70 -0.55 16.38
N GLY A 130 7.98 0.72 16.10
CA GLY A 130 9.08 1.46 16.72
C GLY A 130 9.37 2.77 15.99
N HIS A 131 10.54 3.34 16.28
CA HIS A 131 10.99 4.57 15.63
C HIS A 131 11.39 4.26 14.17
N PRO A 132 10.93 5.02 13.15
CA PRO A 132 11.18 4.70 11.75
C PRO A 132 12.65 4.66 11.34
N ALA A 133 13.50 5.42 12.03
CA ALA A 133 14.94 5.46 11.76
C ALA A 133 15.75 4.34 12.42
N ASP A 134 15.11 3.47 13.23
CA ASP A 134 15.83 2.38 13.89
C ASP A 134 16.21 1.28 12.89
N PRO A 135 17.44 0.73 12.94
CA PRO A 135 17.85 -0.33 12.02
C PRO A 135 16.95 -1.58 12.06
N SER A 136 16.37 -1.90 13.21
CA SER A 136 15.41 -3.00 13.36
C SER A 136 14.12 -2.75 12.58
N PHE A 137 13.72 -1.48 12.44
CA PHE A 137 12.52 -1.08 11.69
C PHE A 137 12.72 -1.37 10.21
N GLU A 138 13.81 -0.88 9.62
CA GLU A 138 14.15 -1.18 8.22
C GLU A 138 14.33 -2.67 7.94
N ALA A 139 14.92 -3.42 8.88
CA ALA A 139 15.05 -4.87 8.76
C ALA A 139 13.69 -5.57 8.72
N ALA A 140 12.74 -5.12 9.53
CA ALA A 140 11.37 -5.63 9.51
C ALA A 140 10.65 -5.29 8.20
N VAL A 141 10.78 -4.05 7.69
CA VAL A 141 10.22 -3.65 6.39
C VAL A 141 10.74 -4.57 5.29
N ARG A 142 12.07 -4.76 5.23
CA ARG A 142 12.69 -5.65 4.24
C ARG A 142 12.13 -7.06 4.33
N LYS A 143 12.08 -7.64 5.53
CA LYS A 143 11.54 -8.99 5.76
C LYS A 143 10.10 -9.11 5.27
N VAL A 144 9.24 -8.14 5.61
CA VAL A 144 7.83 -8.16 5.20
C VAL A 144 7.70 -8.06 3.68
N VAL A 145 8.42 -7.14 3.04
CA VAL A 145 8.38 -6.96 1.58
C VAL A 145 8.95 -8.15 0.81
N GLU A 146 9.99 -8.80 1.34
CA GLU A 146 10.58 -10.01 0.74
C GLU A 146 9.66 -11.23 0.90
N SER A 147 9.00 -11.35 2.05
CA SER A 147 8.02 -12.42 2.31
C SER A 147 6.68 -12.19 1.62
N HIS A 148 6.36 -10.93 1.29
CA HIS A 148 5.18 -10.58 0.52
C HIS A 148 5.40 -11.03 -0.92
N LYS A 149 4.69 -12.10 -1.30
CA LYS A 149 4.43 -12.35 -2.70
C LYS A 149 3.50 -11.22 -3.15
N PRO A 150 3.94 -10.26 -3.98
CA PRO A 150 3.01 -9.30 -4.56
C PRO A 150 1.86 -10.11 -5.13
N ALA A 151 0.62 -9.69 -4.84
CA ALA A 151 -0.50 -10.22 -5.58
C ALA A 151 -0.09 -10.12 -7.05
N GLN A 152 0.10 -11.28 -7.72
CA GLN A 152 0.23 -11.28 -9.17
C GLN A 152 -0.94 -10.43 -9.66
N PRO A 153 -0.74 -9.51 -10.64
CA PRO A 153 -1.85 -8.80 -11.25
C PRO A 153 -2.93 -9.84 -11.47
N GLN A 154 -4.07 -9.72 -10.76
CA GLN A 154 -5.04 -10.81 -10.70
C GLN A 154 -5.27 -11.22 -12.15
N GLN A 155 -4.87 -12.45 -12.49
CA GLN A 155 -4.93 -12.87 -13.88
C GLN A 155 -6.37 -12.64 -14.31
N PRO A 156 -6.63 -11.87 -15.38
CA PRO A 156 -8.00 -11.54 -15.74
C PRO A 156 -8.79 -12.84 -15.83
N PRO A 157 -9.95 -12.96 -15.16
CA PRO A 157 -10.72 -14.21 -15.19
C PRO A 157 -10.91 -14.63 -16.65
N ILE A 158 -10.64 -15.89 -16.95
CA ILE A 158 -10.80 -16.38 -18.31
C ILE A 158 -12.30 -16.47 -18.55
N PRO A 159 -12.85 -15.80 -19.58
CA PRO A 159 -14.25 -15.96 -19.91
C PRO A 159 -14.58 -17.45 -20.11
N GLN A 160 -15.74 -17.86 -19.61
CA GLN A 160 -16.16 -19.26 -19.61
C GLN A 160 -16.72 -19.74 -20.97
N SER A 161 -16.69 -18.88 -21.99
CA SER A 161 -17.16 -19.19 -23.33
C SER A 161 -16.23 -18.60 -24.40
N LYS A 162 -16.16 -19.26 -25.56
CA LYS A 162 -15.38 -18.75 -26.71
C LYS A 162 -16.01 -17.50 -27.29
N GLU A 163 -17.32 -17.36 -27.16
CA GLU A 163 -18.10 -16.22 -27.61
C GLU A 163 -17.68 -14.97 -26.85
N ALA A 164 -17.61 -15.05 -25.51
CA ALA A 164 -17.17 -13.94 -24.68
C ALA A 164 -15.70 -13.54 -24.97
N LEU A 165 -14.80 -14.51 -25.19
CA LEU A 165 -13.43 -14.22 -25.66
C LEU A 165 -13.42 -13.54 -27.04
N SER A 166 -14.33 -13.93 -27.93
CA SER A 166 -14.45 -13.36 -29.28
C SER A 166 -15.01 -11.94 -29.28
N GLU A 167 -15.71 -11.53 -28.23
CA GLU A 167 -16.19 -10.16 -28.06
C GLU A 167 -15.11 -9.21 -27.53
N MET A 168 -14.08 -9.72 -26.84
CA MET A 168 -13.02 -8.90 -26.24
C MET A 168 -12.12 -8.21 -27.29
N PRO A 169 -11.58 -7.01 -27.00
CA PRO A 169 -10.56 -6.36 -27.82
C PRO A 169 -9.28 -7.20 -27.95
N VAL A 170 -8.63 -7.17 -29.12
CA VAL A 170 -7.33 -7.85 -29.36
C VAL A 170 -6.27 -7.48 -28.31
N ARG A 171 -6.27 -6.23 -27.84
CA ARG A 171 -5.36 -5.76 -26.79
C ARG A 171 -5.55 -6.54 -25.49
N GLU A 172 -6.79 -6.80 -25.09
CA GLU A 172 -7.09 -7.55 -23.86
C GLU A 172 -6.70 -9.02 -24.00
N LEU A 173 -6.98 -9.63 -25.14
CA LEU A 173 -6.54 -11.01 -25.44
C LEU A 173 -5.01 -11.15 -25.33
N LYS A 174 -4.25 -10.20 -25.90
CA LYS A 174 -2.78 -10.18 -25.77
C LYS A 174 -2.33 -9.97 -24.33
N ASN A 175 -2.95 -9.05 -23.59
CA ASN A 175 -2.65 -8.84 -22.18
C ASN A 175 -2.91 -10.11 -21.35
N MET A 176 -3.97 -10.87 -21.65
CA MET A 176 -4.27 -12.15 -20.97
C MET A 176 -3.19 -13.21 -21.22
N LEU A 177 -2.67 -13.29 -22.45
CA LEU A 177 -1.58 -14.19 -22.81
C LEU A 177 -0.26 -13.78 -22.13
N GLN A 178 0.06 -12.48 -22.14
CA GLN A 178 1.23 -11.93 -21.44
C GLN A 178 1.19 -12.20 -19.93
N ALA A 179 0.05 -11.94 -19.28
CA ALA A 179 -0.15 -12.17 -17.85
C ALA A 179 -0.04 -13.66 -17.44
N ARG A 180 -0.07 -14.57 -18.41
CA ARG A 180 0.07 -16.01 -18.24
C ARG A 180 1.39 -16.57 -18.80
N HIS A 181 2.30 -15.69 -19.23
CA HIS A 181 3.56 -16.08 -19.88
C HIS A 181 3.36 -17.00 -21.11
N ILE A 182 2.23 -16.87 -21.81
CA ILE A 182 1.95 -17.60 -23.04
C ILE A 182 2.46 -16.76 -24.22
N SER A 183 3.41 -17.30 -24.99
CA SER A 183 3.89 -16.66 -26.21
C SER A 183 2.81 -16.67 -27.29
N TYR A 184 2.68 -15.53 -27.98
CA TYR A 184 1.81 -15.35 -29.16
C TYR A 184 2.58 -14.71 -30.32
N ILE A 185 3.91 -14.88 -30.33
CA ILE A 185 4.76 -14.42 -31.44
C ILE A 185 4.28 -15.08 -32.73
N GLY A 186 3.98 -14.26 -33.75
CA GLY A 186 3.46 -14.72 -35.03
C GLY A 186 1.92 -14.86 -35.10
N VAL A 187 1.20 -14.67 -33.99
CA VAL A 187 -0.27 -14.69 -33.98
C VAL A 187 -0.81 -13.27 -34.13
N THR A 188 -1.36 -12.97 -35.31
CA THR A 188 -1.90 -11.64 -35.64
C THR A 188 -3.42 -11.61 -35.61
N GLU A 189 -4.06 -12.72 -35.94
CA GLU A 189 -5.50 -12.81 -36.12
C GLU A 189 -6.24 -12.98 -34.79
N LYS A 190 -7.32 -12.22 -34.61
CA LYS A 190 -8.15 -12.27 -33.40
C LYS A 190 -8.71 -13.69 -33.12
N PRO A 191 -9.27 -14.43 -34.09
CA PRO A 191 -9.74 -15.79 -33.85
C PRO A 191 -8.64 -16.74 -33.37
N GLU A 192 -7.41 -16.58 -33.86
CA GLU A 192 -6.26 -17.38 -33.43
C GLU A 192 -5.85 -17.07 -31.99
N LEU A 193 -5.88 -15.79 -31.59
CA LEU A 193 -5.65 -15.39 -30.20
C LEU A 193 -6.72 -15.99 -29.26
N VAL A 194 -8.01 -15.94 -29.66
CA VAL A 194 -9.10 -16.56 -28.91
C VAL A 194 -8.88 -18.07 -28.77
N GLN A 195 -8.52 -18.75 -29.87
CA GLN A 195 -8.29 -20.19 -29.87
C GLN A 195 -7.04 -20.56 -29.05
N LEU A 196 -5.99 -19.74 -29.09
CA LEU A 196 -4.79 -19.91 -28.28
C LEU A 196 -5.09 -19.76 -26.78
N ILE A 197 -5.88 -18.75 -26.40
CA ILE A 197 -6.32 -18.56 -25.00
C ILE A 197 -7.16 -19.76 -24.57
N TRP A 198 -8.14 -20.17 -25.39
CA TRP A 198 -9.00 -21.31 -25.08
C TRP A 198 -8.19 -22.59 -24.83
N ASN A 199 -7.24 -22.91 -25.72
CA ASN A 199 -6.45 -24.15 -25.63
C ASN A 199 -5.43 -24.17 -24.48
N LYS A 200 -5.05 -23.00 -23.95
CA LYS A 200 -3.98 -22.88 -22.95
C LYS A 200 -4.50 -22.54 -21.55
N CYS A 201 -5.73 -22.06 -21.46
CA CYS A 201 -6.29 -21.51 -20.24
C CYS A 201 -7.54 -22.28 -19.73
N HIS A 202 -8.14 -23.11 -20.58
CA HIS A 202 -9.16 -24.11 -20.23
C HIS A 202 -8.61 -25.51 -20.47
#